data_AF-A0AAV9MZC7-F1
#
_entry.id   AF-A0AAV9MZC7-F1
#
_cell.length_a   1.000
_cell.length_b   1.000
_cell.length_c   1.000
_cell.angle_alpha   90.00
_cell.angle_beta   90.00
_cell.angle_gamma   90.00
#
_symmetry.space_group_name_H-M   'P 1'
#
loop_
_entity.id
_entity.type
_entity.pdbx_description
1 polymer ?
#
loop_
_entity_poly.entity_id
_entity_poly.type
_entity_poly.pdbx_seq_one_letter_code
_entity_poly.pdbx_strand_id
1 'polypeptide(L)'
;MAFKIPNWLTVHKSKLPKTYAYHFDQLSTIPNIMNGTAYHAHELLYVFLNGEPKFDEKQKQLAQRMCEAWIKFAYGEDPWQPFDQGNKWMGFGPDNCMALKSEAEDKTVRCYSRFKKIVESGIWPRFVSAIDNLVNRRDEMGQ
;
A
#
# COMPACT_ATOMS: atom_id res chain seq x y z
N MET A 1 1.28 6.97 8.77
CA MET A 1 -0.13 7.27 9.10
C MET A 1 -0.81 8.01 7.96
N ALA A 2 -0.15 9.00 7.36
CA ALA A 2 -0.64 9.78 6.22
C ALA A 2 -1.29 8.95 5.09
N PHE A 3 -0.69 7.83 4.68
CA PHE A 3 -1.23 7.00 3.58
C PHE A 3 -2.15 5.85 4.02
N LYS A 4 -1.94 5.30 5.21
CA LYS A 4 -2.58 4.02 5.62
C LYS A 4 -4.07 4.16 5.91
N ILE A 5 -4.46 5.16 6.71
CA ILE A 5 -5.87 5.36 7.08
C ILE A 5 -6.73 5.82 5.90
N PRO A 6 -6.31 6.77 5.03
CA PRO A 6 -7.09 7.11 3.85
C PRO A 6 -7.28 5.90 2.93
N ASN A 7 -6.23 5.13 2.63
CA ASN A 7 -6.36 3.96 1.75
C ASN A 7 -7.31 2.91 2.35
N TRP A 8 -7.22 2.67 3.65
CA TRP A 8 -8.14 1.80 4.38
C TRP A 8 -9.60 2.31 4.31
N LEU A 9 -9.83 3.60 4.56
CA LEU A 9 -11.16 4.19 4.43
C LEU A 9 -11.70 4.10 2.99
N THR A 10 -10.85 4.38 2.00
CA THR A 10 -11.23 4.35 0.58
C THR A 10 -11.67 2.96 0.16
N VAL A 11 -10.91 1.92 0.50
CA VAL A 11 -11.29 0.56 0.09
C VAL A 11 -12.57 0.09 0.79
N HIS A 12 -12.72 0.37 2.09
CA HIS A 12 -13.89 -0.03 2.88
C HIS A 12 -15.16 0.75 2.52
N LYS A 13 -15.03 1.97 1.99
CA LYS A 13 -16.15 2.81 1.55
C LYS A 13 -16.40 2.75 0.05
N SER A 14 -15.58 2.01 -0.70
CA SER A 14 -15.70 1.92 -2.15
C SER A 14 -17.07 1.34 -2.51
N LYS A 15 -17.71 1.94 -3.51
CA LYS A 15 -18.95 1.45 -4.13
C LYS A 15 -18.70 0.92 -5.54
N LEU A 16 -17.44 0.82 -5.95
CA LEU A 16 -17.07 0.34 -7.28
C LEU A 16 -17.20 -1.19 -7.34
N PRO A 17 -17.66 -1.76 -8.47
CA PRO A 17 -17.94 -3.19 -8.60
C PRO A 17 -16.72 -4.11 -8.39
N LYS A 18 -15.51 -3.59 -8.63
CA LYS A 18 -14.25 -4.31 -8.45
C LYS A 18 -13.24 -3.34 -7.85
N THR A 19 -12.99 -3.49 -6.56
CA THR A 19 -11.99 -2.67 -5.85
C THR A 19 -10.82 -3.57 -5.47
N TYR A 20 -9.60 -3.20 -5.84
CA TYR A 20 -8.39 -3.96 -5.49
C TYR A 20 -7.56 -3.18 -4.50
N ALA A 21 -7.03 -3.88 -3.50
CA ALA A 21 -6.22 -3.27 -2.46
C ALA A 21 -4.96 -4.10 -2.25
N TYR A 22 -3.82 -3.41 -2.08
CA TYR A 22 -2.55 -4.06 -1.83
C TYR A 22 -1.72 -3.28 -0.82
N HIS A 23 -0.74 -3.99 -0.25
CA HIS A 23 0.37 -3.42 0.47
C HIS A 23 1.68 -3.87 -0.16
N PHE A 24 2.66 -2.97 -0.14
CA PHE A 24 4.01 -3.29 -0.50
C PHE A 24 4.88 -3.29 0.76
N ASP A 25 5.39 -4.48 1.11
CA ASP A 25 6.15 -4.78 2.32
C ASP A 25 7.55 -5.33 2.02
N GLN A 26 7.91 -5.47 0.74
CA GLN A 26 9.24 -5.93 0.37
C GLN A 26 10.29 -4.92 0.82
N LEU A 27 11.25 -5.41 1.62
CA LEU A 27 12.32 -4.59 2.14
C LEU A 27 13.32 -4.28 1.03
N SER A 28 13.76 -3.02 0.98
CA SER A 28 14.80 -2.58 0.07
C SER A 28 16.13 -3.22 0.43
N THR A 29 16.82 -3.74 -0.59
CA THR A 29 18.22 -4.19 -0.53
C THR A 29 19.18 -3.16 -1.14
N ILE A 30 18.66 -2.02 -1.62
CA ILE A 30 19.45 -0.97 -2.26
C ILE A 30 20.29 -0.25 -1.20
N PRO A 31 21.61 -0.06 -1.43
CA PRO A 31 22.49 0.57 -0.46
C PRO A 31 22.20 2.08 -0.35
N ASN A 32 21.32 2.44 0.57
CA ASN A 32 20.99 3.82 0.95
C ASN A 32 20.49 3.86 2.41
N ILE A 33 20.13 5.04 2.90
CA ILE A 33 19.65 5.25 4.29
C ILE A 33 18.34 4.51 4.63
N MET A 34 17.60 4.05 3.61
CA MET A 34 16.33 3.33 3.76
C MET A 34 16.50 1.81 3.53
N ASN A 35 17.73 1.31 3.41
CA ASN A 35 18.02 -0.12 3.31
C ASN A 35 17.39 -0.89 4.48
N GLY A 36 16.80 -2.05 4.20
CA GLY A 36 16.07 -2.86 5.19
C GLY A 36 14.66 -2.34 5.51
N THR A 37 14.15 -1.34 4.79
CA THR A 37 12.79 -0.82 4.96
C THR A 37 11.98 -0.93 3.67
N ALA A 38 10.65 -1.04 3.79
CA ALA A 38 9.73 -0.77 2.70
C ALA A 38 9.31 0.71 2.78
N TYR A 39 9.78 1.52 1.82
CA TYR A 39 9.60 2.97 1.83
C TYR A 39 8.82 3.46 0.60
N HIS A 40 8.38 4.72 0.66
CA HIS A 40 7.55 5.32 -0.37
C HIS A 40 8.23 5.30 -1.75
N ALA A 41 7.48 4.91 -2.79
CA ALA A 41 7.93 4.76 -4.17
C ALA A 41 8.94 3.62 -4.42
N HIS A 42 9.26 2.80 -3.41
CA HIS A 42 10.14 1.65 -3.61
C HIS A 42 9.51 0.61 -4.56
N GLU A 43 8.19 0.43 -4.48
CA GLU A 43 7.42 -0.48 -5.31
C GLU A 43 7.50 -0.17 -6.81
N LEU A 44 7.78 1.09 -7.19
CA LEU A 44 7.91 1.50 -8.60
C LEU A 44 9.02 0.72 -9.31
N LEU A 45 10.08 0.34 -8.59
CA LEU A 45 11.16 -0.47 -9.14
C LEU A 45 10.70 -1.89 -9.52
N TYR A 46 9.67 -2.41 -8.85
CA TYR A 46 9.09 -3.71 -9.11
C TYR A 46 8.02 -3.62 -10.21
N VAL A 47 7.16 -2.59 -10.17
CA VAL A 47 6.10 -2.38 -11.17
C VAL A 47 6.66 -2.18 -12.57
N PHE A 48 7.69 -1.35 -12.70
CA PHE A 48 8.29 -0.99 -14.00
C PHE A 48 9.52 -1.83 -14.36
N LEU A 49 9.85 -2.85 -13.55
CA LEU A 49 11.06 -3.68 -13.72
C LEU A 49 12.39 -2.89 -13.71
N ASN A 50 12.37 -1.64 -13.23
CA ASN A 50 13.54 -0.76 -13.19
C ASN A 50 14.57 -1.15 -12.12
N GLY A 51 14.24 -2.09 -11.23
CA GLY A 51 15.15 -2.61 -10.21
C GLY A 51 16.04 -3.76 -10.66
N GLU A 52 15.80 -4.38 -11.82
CA GLU A 52 16.44 -5.63 -12.24
C GLU A 52 17.97 -5.68 -12.11
N PRO A 53 18.75 -4.63 -12.46
CA PRO A 53 20.21 -4.67 -12.33
C PRO A 53 20.71 -4.79 -10.88
N LYS A 54 19.86 -4.47 -9.90
CA LYS A 54 20.19 -4.45 -8.46
C LYS A 54 19.42 -5.50 -7.67
N PHE A 55 18.51 -6.23 -8.30
CA PHE A 55 17.67 -7.24 -7.67
C PHE A 55 18.34 -8.61 -7.71
N ASP A 56 18.21 -9.37 -6.63
CA ASP A 56 18.47 -10.80 -6.66
C ASP A 56 17.39 -11.55 -7.47
N GLU A 57 17.60 -12.84 -7.73
CA GLU A 57 16.66 -13.62 -8.55
C GLU A 57 15.25 -13.72 -7.95
N LYS A 58 15.11 -13.73 -6.62
CA LYS A 58 13.79 -13.79 -5.96
C LYS A 58 13.08 -12.44 -6.08
N GLN A 59 13.82 -11.34 -5.99
CA GLN A 59 13.30 -9.99 -6.21
C GLN A 59 12.88 -9.79 -7.67
N LYS A 60 13.64 -10.30 -8.64
CA LYS A 60 13.24 -10.30 -10.06
C LYS A 60 11.95 -11.08 -10.28
N GLN A 61 11.81 -12.27 -9.68
CA GLN A 61 10.57 -13.05 -9.74
C GLN A 61 9.38 -12.34 -9.08
N LEU A 62 9.59 -11.63 -7.97
CA LEU A 62 8.54 -10.80 -7.38
C LEU A 62 8.17 -9.64 -8.32
N ALA A 63 9.16 -8.96 -8.91
CA ALA A 63 8.96 -7.84 -9.82
C ALA A 63 8.16 -8.29 -11.05
N GLN A 64 8.51 -9.42 -11.66
CA GLN A 64 7.77 -10.03 -12.76
C GLN A 64 6.31 -10.30 -12.39
N ARG A 65 6.05 -10.99 -11.27
CA ARG A 65 4.66 -11.27 -10.82
C ARG A 65 3.88 -9.99 -10.51
N MET A 66 4.51 -8.97 -9.95
CA MET A 66 3.86 -7.69 -9.69
C MET A 66 3.54 -6.97 -11.01
N CYS A 67 4.47 -6.93 -11.95
CA CYS A 67 4.28 -6.38 -13.29
C CYS A 67 3.14 -7.08 -14.03
N GLU A 68 3.12 -8.42 -14.03
CA GLU A 68 2.04 -9.24 -14.59
C GLU A 68 0.67 -8.88 -13.99
N ALA A 69 0.60 -8.68 -12.68
CA ALA A 69 -0.65 -8.28 -12.03
C ALA A 69 -1.13 -6.90 -12.52
N TRP A 70 -0.23 -5.93 -12.69
CA TRP A 70 -0.59 -4.62 -13.27
C TRP A 70 -1.01 -4.72 -14.74
N ILE A 71 -0.36 -5.58 -15.54
CA ILE A 71 -0.75 -5.83 -16.93
C ILE A 71 -2.15 -6.44 -17.00
N LYS A 72 -2.45 -7.45 -16.16
CA LYS A 72 -3.80 -8.05 -16.06
C LYS A 72 -4.85 -6.99 -15.74
N PHE A 73 -4.59 -6.17 -14.72
CA PHE A 73 -5.50 -5.10 -14.35
C PHE A 73 -5.75 -4.12 -15.52
N ALA A 74 -4.68 -3.69 -16.21
CA ALA A 74 -4.78 -2.80 -17.36
C ALA A 74 -5.51 -3.44 -18.56
N TYR A 75 -5.39 -4.76 -18.71
CA TYR A 75 -6.08 -5.54 -19.74
C TYR A 75 -7.57 -5.81 -19.41
N GLY A 76 -8.02 -5.46 -18.20
CA GLY A 76 -9.39 -5.69 -17.73
C GLY A 76 -9.61 -7.04 -17.06
N GLU A 77 -8.53 -7.79 -16.79
CA GLU A 77 -8.53 -9.01 -15.98
C GLU A 77 -8.37 -8.69 -14.49
N ASP A 78 -8.75 -9.66 -13.66
CA ASP A 78 -8.62 -9.54 -12.21
C ASP A 78 -7.15 -9.83 -11.83
N PRO A 79 -6.41 -8.85 -11.27
CA PRO A 79 -5.00 -9.05 -10.90
C PRO A 79 -4.84 -9.98 -9.69
N TRP A 80 -5.87 -10.00 -8.83
CA TRP A 80 -6.09 -10.91 -7.71
C TRP A 80 -7.56 -10.79 -7.29
N GLN A 81 -7.97 -11.48 -6.22
CA GLN A 81 -9.36 -11.42 -5.75
C GLN A 81 -9.78 -9.98 -5.39
N PRO A 82 -10.92 -9.47 -5.90
CA PRO A 82 -11.47 -8.19 -5.50
C PRO A 82 -11.71 -8.09 -3.99
N PHE A 83 -11.48 -6.91 -3.43
CA PHE A 83 -11.58 -6.64 -2.00
C PHE A 83 -13.00 -6.90 -1.46
N ASP A 84 -14.03 -6.53 -2.22
CA ASP A 84 -15.44 -6.74 -1.88
C ASP A 84 -15.83 -8.23 -1.80
N GLN A 85 -15.01 -9.14 -2.34
CA GLN A 85 -15.25 -10.58 -2.31
C GLN A 85 -14.53 -11.32 -1.17
N GLY A 86 -13.74 -10.63 -0.35
CA GLY A 86 -12.99 -11.30 0.72
C GLY A 86 -12.42 -10.41 1.83
N ASN A 87 -12.52 -9.08 1.70
CA ASN A 87 -11.87 -8.09 2.56
C ASN A 87 -10.37 -8.39 2.75
N LYS A 88 -9.70 -8.81 1.66
CA LYS A 88 -8.29 -9.18 1.64
C LYS A 88 -7.46 -8.19 0.86
N TRP A 89 -6.26 -7.94 1.36
CA TRP A 89 -5.24 -7.13 0.73
C TRP A 89 -4.21 -8.05 0.07
N MET A 90 -3.81 -7.75 -1.15
CA MET A 90 -2.62 -8.36 -1.73
C MET A 90 -1.36 -7.83 -1.03
N GLY A 91 -0.57 -8.69 -0.41
CA GLY A 91 0.73 -8.32 0.15
C GLY A 91 1.86 -8.71 -0.79
N PHE A 92 2.69 -7.74 -1.18
CA PHE A 92 3.96 -7.98 -1.88
C PHE A 92 5.10 -7.83 -0.86
N GLY A 93 5.61 -8.97 -0.38
CA GLY A 93 6.62 -9.05 0.66
C GLY A 93 6.06 -9.26 2.09
N PRO A 94 6.95 -9.32 3.10
CA PRO A 94 8.41 -9.38 2.96
C PRO A 94 8.88 -10.70 2.33
N ASP A 95 10.19 -10.85 2.13
CA ASP A 95 10.85 -12.09 1.68
C ASP A 95 10.42 -12.60 0.30
N ASN A 96 10.09 -11.68 -0.60
CA ASN A 96 9.66 -11.95 -1.97
C ASN A 96 8.34 -12.76 -2.05
N CYS A 97 7.55 -12.75 -0.98
CA CYS A 97 6.26 -13.42 -0.93
C CYS A 97 5.18 -12.60 -1.64
N MET A 98 4.16 -13.28 -2.18
CA MET A 98 2.93 -12.66 -2.67
C MET A 98 1.75 -13.44 -2.09
N ALA A 99 0.89 -12.78 -1.33
CA ALA A 99 -0.23 -13.45 -0.67
C ALA A 99 -1.41 -12.51 -0.39
N LEU A 100 -2.63 -13.02 -0.59
CA LEU A 100 -3.84 -12.36 -0.12
C LEU A 100 -3.99 -12.58 1.40
N LYS A 101 -4.07 -11.48 2.15
CA LYS A 101 -4.22 -11.49 3.61
C LYS A 101 -5.43 -10.68 4.03
N SER A 102 -6.25 -11.26 4.89
CA SER A 102 -7.28 -10.54 5.65
C SER A 102 -6.64 -9.62 6.69
N GLU A 103 -7.42 -8.66 7.19
CA GLU A 103 -6.98 -7.79 8.29
C GLU A 103 -6.67 -8.55 9.58
N ALA A 104 -7.29 -9.72 9.78
CA ALA A 104 -7.02 -10.60 10.92
C ALA A 104 -5.67 -11.29 10.81
N GLU A 105 -5.35 -11.83 9.62
CA GLU A 105 -4.06 -12.48 9.34
C GLU A 105 -2.89 -11.47 9.44
N ASP A 106 -3.13 -10.21 9.12
CA ASP A 106 -2.12 -9.14 9.11
C ASP A 106 -2.10 -8.29 10.40
N LYS A 107 -2.76 -8.78 11.47
CA LYS A 107 -2.92 -8.06 12.74
C LYS A 107 -1.58 -7.66 13.37
N THR A 108 -0.59 -8.53 13.31
CA THR A 108 0.74 -8.32 13.93
C THR A 108 1.54 -7.21 13.24
N VAL A 109 1.27 -6.95 11.95
CA VAL A 109 2.00 -5.94 11.17
C VAL A 109 1.31 -4.58 11.21
N ARG A 110 -0.01 -4.54 11.01
CA ARG A 110 -0.73 -3.27 10.79
C ARG A 110 -1.67 -2.87 11.92
N CYS A 111 -2.22 -3.85 12.64
CA CYS A 111 -3.19 -3.64 13.72
C CYS A 111 -4.34 -2.70 13.30
N TYR A 112 -5.13 -3.11 12.29
CA TYR A 112 -6.27 -2.34 11.74
C TYR A 112 -7.28 -1.87 12.79
N SER A 113 -7.40 -2.58 13.93
CA SER A 113 -8.20 -2.16 15.07
C SER A 113 -7.85 -0.74 15.59
N ARG A 114 -6.58 -0.33 15.46
CA ARG A 114 -6.14 1.03 15.79
C ARG A 114 -6.71 2.06 14.82
N PHE A 115 -6.81 1.72 13.52
CA PHE A 115 -7.36 2.62 12.51
C PHE A 115 -8.84 2.85 12.78
N LYS A 116 -9.58 1.77 13.05
CA LYS A 116 -10.99 1.82 13.45
C LYS A 116 -11.19 2.74 14.66
N LYS A 117 -10.42 2.56 15.74
CA LYS A 117 -10.47 3.42 16.93
C LYS A 117 -10.19 4.90 16.65
N ILE A 118 -9.22 5.22 15.79
CA ILE A 118 -8.89 6.60 15.41
C ILE A 118 -10.02 7.26 14.61
N VAL A 119 -10.69 6.49 13.76
CA VAL A 119 -11.82 6.97 12.96
C VAL A 119 -13.06 7.16 13.84
N GLU A 120 -13.38 6.17 14.69
CA GLU A 120 -14.53 6.21 15.61
C GLU A 120 -14.42 7.31 16.66
N SER A 121 -13.20 7.68 17.07
CA SER A 121 -12.99 8.79 18.01
C SER A 121 -13.26 10.18 17.41
N GLY A 122 -13.48 10.27 16.10
CA GLY A 122 -13.68 11.55 15.40
C GLY A 122 -12.42 12.41 15.29
N ILE A 123 -11.24 11.90 15.67
CA ILE A 123 -9.97 12.64 15.59
C ILE A 123 -9.44 12.71 14.16
N TRP A 124 -9.74 11.70 13.33
CA TRP A 124 -9.20 11.59 11.98
C TRP A 124 -9.39 12.85 11.10
N PRO A 125 -10.58 13.47 11.00
CA PRO A 125 -10.74 14.70 10.21
C PRO A 125 -9.84 15.85 10.69
N ARG A 126 -9.70 16.04 12.01
CA ARG A 126 -8.82 17.07 12.58
C ARG A 126 -7.36 16.81 12.24
N PHE A 127 -6.94 15.55 12.31
CA PHE A 127 -5.59 15.14 11.93
C PHE A 127 -5.29 15.41 10.44
N VAL A 128 -6.24 15.14 9.55
CA VAL A 128 -6.09 15.45 8.11
C VAL A 128 -5.97 16.96 7.89
N SER A 129 -6.81 17.76 8.53
CA SER A 129 -6.72 19.23 8.44
C SER A 129 -5.38 19.76 8.95
N ALA A 130 -4.85 19.20 10.05
CA ALA A 130 -3.53 19.58 10.56
C ALA A 130 -2.40 19.22 9.58
N ILE A 131 -2.46 18.05 8.93
CA ILE A 131 -1.50 17.67 7.88
C ILE A 131 -1.58 18.63 6.70
N ASP A 132 -2.78 18.93 6.19
CA ASP A 132 -2.95 19.85 5.05
C ASP A 132 -2.37 21.23 5.38
N ASN A 133 -2.65 21.75 6.57
CA ASN A 133 -2.10 23.02 7.02
C ASN A 133 -0.56 23.02 7.05
N LEU A 134 0.04 22.00 7.67
CA LEU A 134 1.50 21.89 7.82
C LEU A 134 2.22 21.67 6.47
N VAL A 135 1.71 20.75 5.65
CA VAL A 135 2.37 20.36 4.39
C VAL A 135 2.22 21.43 3.31
N ASN A 136 1.07 22.12 3.27
CA ASN A 136 0.82 23.17 2.30
C ASN A 136 1.13 24.58 2.82
N ARG A 137 1.66 24.72 4.05
CA ARG A 137 1.94 26.01 4.72
C ARG A 137 0.77 26.98 4.56
N ARG A 138 -0.45 26.49 4.82
CA ARG A 138 -1.70 27.23 4.55
C ARG A 138 -1.76 28.55 5.30
N ASP A 139 -1.11 28.62 6.45
CA ASP A 139 -0.91 29.82 7.27
C ASP A 139 -0.10 30.92 6.58
N GLU A 140 0.71 30.59 5.58
CA GLU A 140 1.53 31.53 4.81
C GLU A 140 0.92 31.92 3.47
N MET A 141 -0.16 31.27 3.05
CA MET A 141 -0.77 31.46 1.74
C MET A 141 -1.71 32.68 1.64
N GLY A 142 -1.84 33.48 2.71
CA GLY A 142 -2.86 34.53 2.81
C GLY A 142 -4.26 33.93 3.01
N GLN A 143 -5.10 34.60 3.80
CA GLN A 143 -6.49 34.18 4.01
C GLN A 143 -7.36 34.45 2.78
#